data_AF-A0A944IQG3-F1
#
_entry.id   AF-A0A944IQG3-F1
#
_cell.length_a   1.000
_cell.length_b   1.000
_cell.length_c   1.000
_cell.angle_alpha   90.00
_cell.angle_beta   90.00
_cell.angle_gamma   90.00
#
_symmetry.space_group_name_H-M   'P 1'
#
loop_
_entity.id
_entity.type
_entity.pdbx_description
1 polymer ?
#
loop_
_entity_poly.entity_id
_entity_poly.type
_entity_poly.pdbx_seq_one_letter_code
_entity_poly.pdbx_strand_id
1 'polypeptide(L)'
;MSGHSPESPESPESPESPESPEPLGSWDVDGTPHPLALRRTGRSEQEPDRLPEIRELEALGWEPAPEGLTWVFLPYVWPPAACTWIPDRSTHWAVETRLDGHGHILDVESAPLPEADLHDLDWEAEEALTGLGLPPSPPGRLWLLRPVGPFPTVEAVLDHIRAVARDRGVHETPLSTAFVTLTRAELTALAE
;
A
#
# COMPACT_ATOMS: atom_id res chain seq x y z
N MET A 1 -76.97 -4.41 -9.00
CA MET A 1 -75.72 -3.67 -8.69
C MET A 1 -74.63 -4.71 -8.52
N SER A 2 -73.85 -4.96 -9.56
CA SER A 2 -72.69 -5.87 -9.51
C SER A 2 -71.48 -5.06 -9.92
N GLY A 3 -70.59 -4.80 -8.96
CA GLY A 3 -69.33 -4.09 -9.19
C GLY A 3 -68.32 -5.04 -9.81
N HIS A 4 -67.80 -4.67 -10.98
CA HIS A 4 -66.58 -5.22 -11.55
C HIS A 4 -65.45 -4.25 -11.19
N SER A 5 -64.47 -4.72 -10.42
CA SER A 5 -63.22 -3.99 -10.19
C SER A 5 -62.24 -4.35 -11.32
N PRO A 6 -61.52 -3.38 -11.91
CA PRO A 6 -60.52 -3.69 -12.91
C PRO A 6 -59.19 -4.12 -12.26
N GLU A 7 -58.61 -5.21 -12.79
CA GLU A 7 -57.22 -5.62 -12.56
C GLU A 7 -56.25 -4.50 -12.94
N SER A 8 -55.28 -4.24 -12.06
CA SER A 8 -54.19 -3.30 -12.30
C SER A 8 -53.05 -4.01 -13.03
N PRO A 9 -52.40 -3.38 -14.02
CA PRO A 9 -51.31 -4.00 -14.76
C PRO A 9 -50.04 -4.10 -13.93
N GLU A 10 -49.42 -5.28 -13.94
CA GLU A 10 -48.08 -5.54 -13.41
C GLU A 10 -47.05 -4.59 -14.05
N SER A 11 -46.24 -3.96 -13.19
CA SER A 11 -45.14 -3.11 -13.62
C SER A 11 -43.93 -3.97 -14.01
N PRO A 12 -43.18 -3.63 -15.07
CA PRO A 12 -42.02 -4.39 -15.50
C PRO A 12 -40.87 -4.27 -14.48
N GLU A 13 -40.32 -5.41 -14.09
CA GLU A 13 -39.07 -5.52 -13.31
C GLU A 13 -37.96 -4.69 -13.96
N SER A 14 -37.34 -3.83 -13.17
CA SER A 14 -36.18 -3.05 -13.60
C SER A 14 -34.96 -3.97 -13.75
N PRO A 15 -34.14 -3.79 -14.79
CA PRO A 15 -32.97 -4.64 -15.00
C PRO A 15 -31.97 -4.45 -13.85
N GLU A 16 -31.52 -5.59 -13.29
CA GLU A 16 -30.44 -5.66 -12.31
C GLU A 16 -29.23 -4.85 -12.80
N SER A 17 -28.78 -3.91 -11.97
CA SER A 17 -27.57 -3.13 -12.21
C SER A 17 -26.36 -4.08 -12.24
N PRO A 18 -25.40 -3.89 -13.16
CA PRO A 18 -24.23 -4.76 -13.23
C PRO A 18 -23.50 -4.74 -11.88
N GLU A 19 -23.28 -5.94 -11.33
CA GLU A 19 -22.48 -6.16 -10.13
C GLU A 19 -21.18 -5.36 -10.25
N SER A 20 -20.98 -4.44 -9.29
CA SER A 20 -19.74 -3.67 -9.23
C SER A 20 -18.58 -4.66 -9.08
N PRO A 21 -17.49 -4.50 -9.85
CA PRO A 21 -16.35 -5.40 -9.74
C PRO A 21 -15.89 -5.43 -8.28
N GLU A 22 -15.74 -6.65 -7.75
CA GLU A 22 -15.27 -6.85 -6.38
C GLU A 22 -14.01 -6.01 -6.12
N PRO A 23 -13.92 -5.31 -4.98
CA PRO A 23 -12.82 -4.41 -4.72
C PRO A 23 -11.49 -5.18 -4.83
N LEU A 24 -10.52 -4.53 -5.49
CA LEU A 24 -9.19 -5.09 -5.75
C LEU A 24 -8.42 -5.43 -4.45
N GLY A 25 -8.83 -4.85 -3.33
CA GLY A 25 -8.27 -5.09 -2.00
C GLY A 25 -8.75 -4.06 -0.98
N SER A 26 -8.00 -3.84 0.09
CA SER A 26 -8.36 -2.90 1.16
C SER A 26 -7.13 -2.32 1.84
N TRP A 27 -7.18 -1.03 2.17
CA TRP A 27 -6.16 -0.34 2.99
C TRP A 27 -6.36 -0.52 4.50
N ASP A 28 -7.25 -1.42 4.93
CA ASP A 28 -7.55 -1.64 6.35
C ASP A 28 -7.75 -0.32 7.11
N VAL A 29 -8.53 0.61 6.52
CA VAL A 29 -8.64 2.00 7.00
C VAL A 29 -9.11 2.06 8.45
N ASP A 30 -10.08 1.22 8.80
CA ASP A 30 -10.65 1.11 10.16
C ASP A 30 -9.94 0.05 11.02
N GLY A 31 -8.86 -0.54 10.52
CA GLY A 31 -8.08 -1.55 11.22
C GLY A 31 -7.34 -1.00 12.43
N THR A 32 -6.89 -1.92 13.29
CA THR A 32 -6.06 -1.58 14.45
C THR A 32 -4.59 -1.82 14.09
N PRO A 33 -3.65 -0.94 14.48
CA PRO A 33 -2.23 -1.19 14.23
C PRO A 33 -1.79 -2.48 14.90
N HIS A 34 -0.67 -3.03 14.42
CA HIS A 34 -0.08 -4.21 15.04
C HIS A 34 0.14 -3.98 16.55
N PRO A 35 -0.23 -4.92 17.44
CA PRO A 35 -0.19 -4.71 18.89
C PRO A 35 1.18 -4.31 19.47
N LEU A 36 2.28 -4.64 18.78
CA LEU A 36 3.63 -4.20 19.17
C LEU A 36 3.79 -2.68 19.09
N ALA A 37 3.13 -2.01 18.15
CA ALA A 37 3.16 -0.57 18.04
C ALA A 37 2.48 0.13 19.23
N LEU A 38 1.42 -0.48 19.77
CA LEU A 38 0.67 0.07 20.92
C LEU A 38 1.48 0.14 22.22
N ARG A 39 2.65 -0.52 22.27
CA ARG A 39 3.55 -0.48 23.42
C ARG A 39 4.36 0.81 23.50
N ARG A 40 4.35 1.63 22.44
CA ARG A 40 5.19 2.83 22.30
C ARG A 40 4.35 4.03 21.92
N THR A 41 4.77 5.20 22.38
CA THR A 41 4.08 6.47 22.15
C THR A 41 5.09 7.56 21.80
N GLY A 42 4.62 8.63 21.17
CA GLY A 42 5.45 9.76 20.74
C GLY A 42 6.34 9.48 19.53
N ARG A 43 7.07 10.51 19.09
CA ARG A 43 8.02 10.43 17.97
C ARG A 43 9.34 9.77 18.38
N SER A 44 9.98 9.14 17.41
CA SER A 44 11.32 8.59 17.46
C SER A 44 12.24 9.47 16.62
N GLU A 45 13.48 9.68 17.09
CA GLU A 45 14.52 10.37 16.31
C GLU A 45 15.12 9.47 15.21
N GLN A 46 14.64 8.24 15.08
CA GLN A 46 15.12 7.25 14.13
C GLN A 46 14.36 7.31 12.81
N GLU A 47 15.04 6.90 11.74
CA GLU A 47 14.45 6.61 10.43
C GLU A 47 13.43 5.45 10.54
N PRO A 48 12.46 5.34 9.61
CA PRO A 48 11.41 4.32 9.62
C PRO A 48 11.96 2.90 9.84
N ASP A 49 12.89 2.45 9.00
CA ASP A 49 13.52 1.11 9.00
C ASP A 49 14.27 0.79 10.31
N ARG A 50 14.62 1.80 11.09
CA ARG A 50 15.38 1.64 12.34
C ARG A 50 14.51 1.57 13.58
N LEU A 51 13.21 1.81 13.45
CA LEU A 51 12.28 1.79 14.57
C LEU A 51 12.35 0.44 15.32
N PRO A 52 12.36 0.44 16.67
CA PRO A 52 12.47 -0.80 17.45
C PRO A 52 11.35 -1.80 17.15
N GLU A 53 10.14 -1.30 16.91
CA GLU A 53 8.98 -2.13 16.54
C GLU A 53 9.13 -2.80 15.18
N ILE A 54 9.82 -2.18 14.20
CA ILE A 54 10.11 -2.83 12.91
C ILE A 54 11.07 -4.00 13.15
N ARG A 55 12.17 -3.78 13.89
CA ARG A 55 13.13 -4.85 14.20
C ARG A 55 12.50 -6.03 14.96
N GLU A 56 11.58 -5.74 15.88
CA GLU A 56 10.82 -6.78 16.57
C GLU A 56 9.90 -7.55 15.62
N LEU A 57 9.27 -6.87 14.66
CA LEU A 57 8.43 -7.47 13.64
C LEU A 57 9.22 -8.30 12.62
N GLU A 58 10.40 -7.84 12.22
CA GLU A 58 11.37 -8.57 11.40
C GLU A 58 11.77 -9.90 12.04
N ALA A 59 12.03 -9.90 13.35
CA ALA A 59 12.30 -11.14 14.08
C ALA A 59 11.10 -12.12 14.09
N LEU A 60 9.89 -11.63 13.81
CA LEU A 60 8.67 -12.43 13.68
C LEU A 60 8.32 -12.76 12.22
N GLY A 61 9.19 -12.40 11.27
CA GLY A 61 9.05 -12.70 9.84
C GLY A 61 8.15 -11.71 9.08
N TRP A 62 7.99 -10.50 9.60
CA TRP A 62 7.42 -9.36 8.87
C TRP A 62 8.52 -8.54 8.21
N GLU A 63 8.31 -8.06 7.00
CA GLU A 63 9.26 -7.21 6.28
C GLU A 63 8.57 -5.89 5.92
N PRO A 64 9.26 -4.73 5.97
CA PRO A 64 8.72 -3.48 5.46
C PRO A 64 8.23 -3.63 4.02
N ALA A 65 7.08 -3.04 3.70
CA ALA A 65 6.60 -2.99 2.33
C ALA A 65 7.61 -2.20 1.46
N PRO A 66 7.94 -2.65 0.25
CA PRO A 66 8.84 -1.91 -0.63
C PRO A 66 8.29 -0.52 -0.97
N GLU A 67 9.13 0.50 -0.79
CA GLU A 67 8.76 1.92 -1.00
C GLU A 67 8.81 2.37 -2.46
N GLY A 68 9.36 1.55 -3.37
CA GLY A 68 9.47 1.90 -4.79
C GLY A 68 8.10 2.06 -5.47
N LEU A 69 7.97 3.05 -6.37
CA LEU A 69 6.71 3.35 -7.08
C LEU A 69 6.09 2.14 -7.79
N THR A 70 6.90 1.19 -8.26
CA THR A 70 6.42 -0.07 -8.87
C THR A 70 5.56 -0.91 -7.91
N TRP A 71 5.73 -0.75 -6.60
CA TRP A 71 5.15 -1.61 -5.57
C TRP A 71 4.28 -0.86 -4.55
N VAL A 72 4.04 0.43 -4.75
CA VAL A 72 3.23 1.28 -3.85
C VAL A 72 1.84 0.71 -3.55
N PHE A 73 1.26 -0.06 -4.48
CA PHE A 73 -0.06 -0.66 -4.33
C PHE A 73 -0.07 -1.96 -3.50
N LEU A 74 1.09 -2.51 -3.13
CA LEU A 74 1.17 -3.84 -2.52
C LEU A 74 0.33 -3.98 -1.25
N PRO A 75 0.36 -3.07 -0.25
CA PRO A 75 -0.40 -3.29 0.97
C PRO A 75 -1.91 -3.33 0.73
N TYR A 76 -2.39 -2.70 -0.35
CA TYR A 76 -3.79 -2.75 -0.77
C TYR A 76 -4.21 -4.14 -1.26
N VAL A 77 -3.34 -4.83 -2.02
CA VAL A 77 -3.67 -6.14 -2.65
C VAL A 77 -3.06 -7.35 -1.94
N TRP A 78 -2.20 -7.14 -0.94
CA TRP A 78 -1.57 -8.21 -0.19
C TRP A 78 -2.60 -8.97 0.65
N PRO A 79 -2.45 -10.30 0.85
CA PRO A 79 -3.40 -11.06 1.66
C PRO A 79 -3.54 -10.47 3.08
N PRO A 80 -4.77 -10.17 3.57
CA PRO A 80 -4.95 -9.46 4.84
C PRO A 80 -4.30 -10.14 6.04
N ALA A 81 -4.26 -11.48 6.07
CA ALA A 81 -3.61 -12.24 7.14
C ALA A 81 -2.07 -12.12 7.14
N ALA A 82 -1.49 -11.64 6.04
CA ALA A 82 -0.06 -11.46 5.82
C ALA A 82 0.31 -9.98 5.58
N CYS A 83 -0.61 -9.05 5.86
CA CYS A 83 -0.41 -7.61 5.75
C CYS A 83 -0.76 -6.96 7.10
N THR A 84 0.07 -6.04 7.56
CA THR A 84 -0.20 -5.27 8.77
C THR A 84 0.46 -3.90 8.68
N TRP A 85 0.19 -3.05 9.66
CA TRP A 85 0.78 -1.73 9.73
C TRP A 85 1.09 -1.31 11.16
N ILE A 86 2.01 -0.36 11.28
CA ILE A 86 2.31 0.36 12.52
C ILE A 86 2.21 1.87 12.24
N PRO A 87 1.90 2.72 13.24
CA PRO A 87 1.99 4.16 13.08
C PRO A 87 3.43 4.55 12.75
N ASP A 88 3.59 5.42 11.75
CA ASP A 88 4.89 6.03 11.49
C ASP A 88 5.20 7.03 12.60
N ARG A 89 6.20 6.68 13.42
CA ARG A 89 6.70 7.53 14.50
C ARG A 89 8.06 8.11 14.17
N SER A 90 8.58 7.87 12.97
CA SER A 90 9.91 8.30 12.56
C SER A 90 10.01 9.82 12.49
N THR A 91 11.24 10.30 12.46
CA THR A 91 11.55 11.69 12.13
C THR A 91 12.20 11.69 10.75
N HIS A 92 11.55 12.32 9.78
CA HIS A 92 12.16 12.63 8.49
C HIS A 92 13.07 13.84 8.68
N TRP A 93 14.25 13.81 8.05
CA TRP A 93 15.26 14.85 8.19
C TRP A 93 15.48 15.54 6.84
N ALA A 94 15.44 16.87 6.83
CA ALA A 94 15.98 17.68 5.75
C ALA A 94 17.49 17.80 5.94
N VAL A 95 18.25 17.50 4.89
CA VAL A 95 19.71 17.69 4.88
C VAL A 95 20.05 18.75 3.84
N GLU A 96 20.46 19.93 4.30
CA GLU A 96 20.92 21.00 3.46
C GLU A 96 22.44 20.97 3.37
N THR A 97 22.95 20.73 2.16
CA THR A 97 24.39 20.74 1.89
C THR A 97 24.77 22.05 1.19
N ARG A 98 25.62 22.85 1.83
CA ARG A 98 26.17 24.06 1.22
C ARG A 98 27.44 23.71 0.46
N LEU A 99 27.50 24.06 -0.82
CA LEU A 99 28.65 23.84 -1.68
C LEU A 99 29.39 25.15 -1.98
N ASP A 100 30.69 25.06 -2.28
CA ASP A 100 31.46 26.17 -2.84
C ASP A 100 31.23 26.29 -4.36
N GLY A 101 31.84 27.31 -4.98
CA GLY A 101 31.76 27.53 -6.43
C GLY A 101 32.40 26.42 -7.29
N HIS A 102 33.04 25.42 -6.68
CA HIS A 102 33.66 24.27 -7.33
C HIS A 102 32.96 22.94 -7.00
N GLY A 103 31.85 22.98 -6.24
CA GLY A 103 31.10 21.79 -5.84
C GLY A 103 31.68 21.06 -4.61
N HIS A 104 32.60 21.68 -3.87
CA HIS A 104 33.09 21.15 -2.60
C HIS A 104 32.11 21.46 -1.46
N ILE A 105 31.88 20.49 -0.58
CA ILE A 105 31.03 20.67 0.60
C ILE A 105 31.69 21.66 1.56
N LEU A 106 31.00 22.76 1.83
CA LEU A 106 31.36 23.78 2.81
C LEU A 106 30.66 23.56 4.14
N ASP A 107 29.44 23.04 4.12
CA ASP A 107 28.61 22.85 5.31
C ASP A 107 27.52 21.81 5.07
N VAL A 108 27.06 21.18 6.15
CA VAL A 108 25.91 20.27 6.15
C VAL A 108 25.08 20.57 7.39
N GLU A 109 23.88 21.08 7.18
CA GLU A 109 22.90 21.29 8.24
C GLU A 109 21.79 20.24 8.13
N SER A 110 21.37 19.68 9.27
CA SER A 110 20.27 18.73 9.34
C SER A 110 19.21 19.22 10.31
N ALA A 111 17.96 19.30 9.86
CA ALA A 111 16.81 19.65 10.68
C ALA A 111 15.66 18.68 10.42
N PRO A 112 14.78 18.42 11.41
CA PRO A 112 13.55 17.67 11.16
C PRO A 112 12.74 18.33 10.04
N LEU A 113 12.24 17.53 9.12
CA LEU A 113 11.40 18.01 8.03
C LEU A 113 10.11 18.62 8.61
N PRO A 114 9.73 19.84 8.20
CA PRO A 114 8.47 20.45 8.60
C PRO A 114 7.28 19.57 8.21
N GLU A 115 6.21 19.60 9.02
CA GLU A 115 5.02 18.77 8.77
C GLU A 115 4.33 19.08 7.43
N ALA A 116 4.45 20.32 6.94
CA ALA A 116 3.95 20.70 5.62
C ALA A 116 4.68 19.98 4.48
N ASP A 117 5.98 19.75 4.64
CA ASP A 117 6.84 19.14 3.61
C ASP A 117 6.80 17.61 3.68
N LEU A 118 6.30 17.02 4.77
CA LEU A 118 6.07 15.58 4.88
C LEU A 118 5.05 15.09 3.85
N HIS A 119 4.06 15.92 3.50
CA HIS A 119 3.03 15.52 2.52
C HIS A 119 3.59 15.39 1.11
N ASP A 120 4.61 16.18 0.77
CA ASP A 120 5.25 16.13 -0.54
C ASP A 120 6.06 14.83 -0.74
N LEU A 121 6.46 14.14 0.34
CA LEU A 121 7.18 12.87 0.25
C LEU A 121 6.34 11.77 -0.39
N ASP A 122 5.03 11.77 -0.16
CA ASP A 122 4.11 10.75 -0.65
C ASP A 122 3.47 11.12 -2.00
N TRP A 123 3.71 12.33 -2.52
CA TRP A 123 3.03 12.85 -3.72
C TRP A 123 3.16 11.95 -4.94
N GLU A 124 4.37 11.48 -5.26
CA GLU A 124 4.59 10.61 -6.43
C GLU A 124 3.88 9.24 -6.28
N ALA A 125 3.86 8.72 -5.06
CA ALA A 125 3.14 7.49 -4.71
C ALA A 125 1.61 7.67 -4.86
N GLU A 126 1.08 8.79 -4.38
CA GLU A 126 -0.34 9.15 -4.50
C GLU A 126 -0.76 9.36 -5.95
N GLU A 127 0.06 10.04 -6.77
CA GLU A 127 -0.18 10.19 -8.21
C GLU A 127 -0.21 8.83 -8.92
N ALA A 128 0.71 7.93 -8.58
CA ALA A 128 0.75 6.58 -9.15
C ALA A 128 -0.49 5.76 -8.79
N LEU A 129 -0.93 5.79 -7.53
CA LEU A 129 -2.17 5.14 -7.08
C LEU A 129 -3.41 5.73 -7.75
N THR A 130 -3.48 7.06 -7.87
CA THR A 130 -4.57 7.76 -8.56
C THR A 130 -4.64 7.38 -10.03
N GLY A 131 -3.49 7.29 -10.72
CA GLY A 131 -3.39 6.84 -12.11
C GLY A 131 -3.90 5.41 -12.34
N LEU A 132 -3.88 4.58 -11.30
CA LEU A 132 -4.44 3.22 -11.30
C LEU A 132 -5.93 3.16 -10.94
N GLY A 133 -6.53 4.28 -10.51
CA GLY A 133 -7.89 4.32 -9.97
C GLY A 133 -8.00 3.70 -8.57
N LEU A 134 -6.88 3.58 -7.84
CA LEU A 134 -6.87 3.07 -6.47
C LEU A 134 -7.10 4.22 -5.47
N PRO A 135 -7.74 3.94 -4.31
CA PRO A 135 -7.82 4.93 -3.24
C PRO A 135 -6.42 5.27 -2.71
N PRO A 136 -6.20 6.50 -2.18
CA PRO A 136 -4.92 6.87 -1.59
C PRO A 136 -4.59 5.99 -0.38
N SER A 137 -3.30 5.76 -0.14
CA SER A 137 -2.83 5.08 1.07
C SER A 137 -3.14 5.93 2.30
N PRO A 138 -3.61 5.35 3.42
CA PRO A 138 -3.79 6.11 4.65
C PRO A 138 -2.45 6.67 5.16
N PRO A 139 -2.37 7.96 5.47
CA PRO A 139 -1.11 8.60 5.86
C PRO A 139 -0.63 8.13 7.24
N GLY A 140 0.68 8.28 7.48
CA GLY A 140 1.30 8.00 8.78
C GLY A 140 1.30 6.51 9.16
N ARG A 141 1.28 5.62 8.17
CA ARG A 141 1.35 4.17 8.36
C ARG A 141 2.60 3.61 7.69
N LEU A 142 3.36 2.82 8.44
CA LEU A 142 4.38 1.96 7.87
C LEU A 142 3.78 0.57 7.68
N TRP A 143 3.68 0.14 6.43
CA TRP A 143 3.13 -1.15 6.05
C TRP A 143 4.19 -2.24 6.16
N LEU A 144 3.80 -3.39 6.69
CA LEU A 144 4.63 -4.59 6.76
C LEU A 144 3.90 -5.78 6.17
N LEU A 145 4.67 -6.60 5.46
CA LEU A 145 4.19 -7.75 4.73
C LEU A 145 4.87 -9.00 5.26
N ARG A 146 4.17 -10.13 5.26
CA ARG A 146 4.78 -11.46 5.40
C ARG A 146 4.85 -12.12 4.02
N PRO A 147 5.89 -12.91 3.74
CA PRO A 147 5.87 -13.76 2.55
C PRO A 147 4.68 -14.71 2.57
N VAL A 148 4.15 -15.00 1.39
CA VAL A 148 3.01 -15.89 1.17
C VAL A 148 3.45 -17.10 0.33
N GLY A 149 2.72 -18.20 0.43
CA GLY A 149 3.06 -19.45 -0.25
C GLY A 149 4.41 -20.04 0.21
N PRO A 150 5.17 -20.70 -0.67
CA PRO A 150 6.41 -21.41 -0.32
C PRO A 150 7.64 -20.49 -0.24
N PHE A 151 7.47 -19.17 -0.35
CA PHE A 151 8.58 -18.23 -0.45
C PHE A 151 9.12 -17.83 0.93
N PRO A 152 10.45 -17.71 1.09
CA PRO A 152 11.04 -17.40 2.38
C PRO A 152 11.06 -15.91 2.73
N THR A 153 10.88 -15.02 1.74
CA THR A 153 10.97 -13.56 1.89
C THR A 153 9.98 -12.85 0.99
N VAL A 154 9.63 -11.60 1.31
CA VAL A 154 8.77 -10.77 0.45
C VAL A 154 9.42 -10.59 -0.91
N GLU A 155 10.72 -10.29 -0.98
CA GLU A 155 11.43 -10.14 -2.25
C GLU A 155 11.32 -11.39 -3.13
N ALA A 156 11.37 -12.60 -2.56
CA ALA A 156 11.18 -13.84 -3.33
C ALA A 156 9.76 -13.98 -3.90
N VAL A 157 8.74 -13.46 -3.21
CA VAL A 157 7.37 -13.37 -3.75
C VAL A 157 7.34 -12.38 -4.92
N LEU A 158 8.00 -11.23 -4.78
CA LEU A 158 8.06 -10.22 -5.84
C LEU A 158 8.81 -10.70 -7.07
N ASP A 159 9.92 -11.41 -6.90
CA ASP A 159 10.65 -12.05 -8.00
C ASP A 159 9.80 -13.09 -8.73
N HIS A 160 8.98 -13.84 -8.00
CA HIS A 160 8.01 -14.74 -8.61
C HIS A 160 6.96 -13.97 -9.42
N ILE A 161 6.37 -12.92 -8.88
CA ILE A 161 5.39 -12.07 -9.58
C ILE A 161 6.01 -11.48 -10.85
N ARG A 162 7.24 -10.96 -10.78
CA ARG A 162 7.99 -10.45 -11.94
C ARG A 162 8.19 -11.53 -13.01
N ALA A 163 8.51 -12.76 -12.60
CA ALA A 163 8.64 -13.88 -13.53
C ALA A 163 7.33 -14.20 -14.23
N VAL A 164 6.22 -14.31 -13.49
CA VAL A 164 4.89 -14.55 -14.07
C VAL A 164 4.46 -13.42 -14.99
N ALA A 165 4.68 -12.16 -14.60
CA ALA A 165 4.36 -11.00 -15.42
C ALA A 165 5.13 -11.04 -16.75
N ARG A 166 6.44 -11.34 -16.71
CA ARG A 166 7.27 -11.50 -17.90
C ARG A 166 6.76 -12.60 -18.83
N ASP A 167 6.43 -13.76 -18.26
CA ASP A 167 5.92 -14.91 -19.03
C ASP A 167 4.56 -14.63 -19.69
N ARG A 168 3.75 -13.75 -19.07
CA ARG A 168 2.46 -13.30 -19.58
C ARG A 168 2.54 -12.02 -20.44
N GLY A 169 3.73 -11.47 -20.67
CA GLY A 169 3.92 -10.24 -21.43
C GLY A 169 3.33 -8.99 -20.76
N VAL A 170 3.18 -9.01 -19.43
CA VAL A 170 2.74 -7.86 -18.62
C VAL A 170 3.96 -7.13 -18.09
N HIS A 171 4.03 -5.82 -18.33
CA HIS A 171 5.13 -4.97 -17.90
C HIS A 171 4.86 -4.34 -16.53
N GLU A 172 5.89 -4.33 -15.66
CA GLU A 172 5.84 -3.66 -14.35
C GLU A 172 6.03 -2.13 -14.44
N THR A 173 6.65 -1.65 -15.53
CA THR A 173 6.91 -0.22 -15.79
C THR A 173 6.49 0.15 -17.22
N PRO A 174 5.67 1.20 -17.41
CA PRO A 174 5.01 1.99 -16.38
C PRO A 174 4.02 1.14 -15.56
N LEU A 175 3.80 1.53 -14.30
CA LEU A 175 2.84 0.86 -13.42
C LEU A 175 1.45 0.90 -14.06
N SER A 176 0.76 -0.25 -14.11
CA SER A 176 -0.50 -0.41 -14.84
C SER A 176 -1.51 -1.29 -14.11
N THR A 177 -2.80 -1.07 -14.37
CA THR A 177 -3.89 -1.88 -13.77
C THR A 177 -3.79 -3.37 -14.13
N ALA A 178 -3.21 -3.69 -15.30
CA ALA A 178 -2.96 -5.07 -15.70
C ALA A 178 -1.93 -5.75 -14.77
N PHE A 179 -0.86 -5.04 -14.41
CA PHE A 179 0.15 -5.54 -13.48
C PHE A 179 -0.40 -5.68 -12.06
N VAL A 180 -1.22 -4.72 -11.59
CA VAL A 180 -1.91 -4.81 -10.29
C VAL A 180 -2.85 -6.01 -10.23
N THR A 181 -3.68 -6.20 -11.27
CA THR A 181 -4.62 -7.33 -11.36
C THR A 181 -3.88 -8.67 -11.37
N LEU A 182 -2.79 -8.78 -12.14
CA LEU A 182 -1.94 -9.96 -12.14
C LEU A 182 -1.36 -10.23 -10.76
N THR A 183 -0.78 -9.21 -10.13
CA THR A 183 -0.17 -9.32 -8.79
C THR A 183 -1.19 -9.82 -7.77
N ARG A 184 -2.40 -9.24 -7.74
CA ARG A 184 -3.49 -9.70 -6.88
C ARG A 184 -3.83 -11.17 -7.13
N ALA A 185 -4.02 -11.56 -8.39
CA ALA A 185 -4.40 -12.92 -8.74
C ALA A 185 -3.35 -13.95 -8.28
N GLU A 186 -2.06 -13.66 -8.48
CA GLU A 186 -0.98 -14.54 -8.03
C GLU A 186 -0.88 -14.58 -6.50
N LEU A 187 -1.03 -13.44 -5.81
CA LEU A 187 -1.04 -13.41 -4.34
C LEU A 187 -2.19 -14.20 -3.73
N THR A 188 -3.40 -14.14 -4.33
CA THR A 188 -4.53 -14.97 -3.93
C THR A 188 -4.20 -16.45 -4.12
N ALA A 189 -3.67 -16.84 -5.27
CA ALA A 189 -3.33 -18.24 -5.56
C ALA A 189 -2.22 -18.80 -4.63
N LEU A 190 -1.31 -17.96 -4.15
CA LEU A 190 -0.26 -18.34 -3.19
C LEU A 190 -0.77 -18.43 -1.74
N ALA A 191 -1.92 -17.83 -1.43
CA ALA A 191 -2.50 -17.82 -0.09
C ALA A 191 -3.48 -18.98 0.17
N GLU A 192 -3.89 -19.69 -0.89
CA GLU A 192 -4.71 -20.91 -0.85
C GLU A 192 -3.86 -22.17 -0.54
#